data_AF-A0A9E7PLR6-F1
#
_entry.id   AF-A0A9E7PLR6-F1
#
_cell.length_a   1.000
_cell.length_b   1.000
_cell.length_c   1.000
_cell.angle_alpha   90.00
_cell.angle_beta   90.00
_cell.angle_gamma   90.00
#
_symmetry.space_group_name_H-M   'P 1'
#
loop_
_entity.id
_entity.type
_entity.pdbx_description
1 polymer ?
#
loop_
_entity_poly.entity_id
_entity_poly.type
_entity_poly.pdbx_seq_one_letter_code
_entity_poly.pdbx_strand_id
1 'polypeptide(L)'
;MDRDRIIEKLDREVSKLGVRVKDADSMKVMENVFDDQTLVALYKLVNKGKLSVIGGSISTGKEANVFYAEDSEGAPVAIKIYRIQSANFNTMNQYLVGDPRFSSVRKSKKEVIFAWTRKEYSNLNRAHDAGIRCPKARYFDRNILLMDFCGEDEIPYPQLRHAGIERGEGQRHYDAIIHDINRMYNDAGLVHADLSEFNILYDGSEHIIIDMGQAVTPDHPRAIKFLVRDILNINRFFARLCDIRGEEEIFKEIIGEDKMQP
;
A
#
# COMPACT_ATOMS: atom_id res chain seq x y z
N MET A 1 35.37 3.08 -4.41
CA MET A 1 34.91 1.76 -4.89
C MET A 1 34.05 2.05 -6.10
N ASP A 2 34.46 1.53 -7.25
CA ASP A 2 33.92 1.88 -8.55
C ASP A 2 32.48 1.37 -8.68
N ARG A 3 31.54 2.26 -8.98
CA ARG A 3 30.10 1.96 -9.05
C ARG A 3 29.82 0.83 -10.05
N ASP A 4 30.55 0.84 -11.15
CA ASP A 4 30.46 -0.15 -12.23
C ASP A 4 30.88 -1.55 -11.77
N ARG A 5 31.84 -1.67 -10.84
CA ARG A 5 32.22 -2.96 -10.24
C ARG A 5 31.15 -3.52 -9.29
N ILE A 6 30.39 -2.65 -8.62
CA ILE A 6 29.28 -3.09 -7.77
C ILE A 6 28.15 -3.57 -8.66
N ILE A 7 27.83 -2.84 -9.73
CA ILE A 7 26.78 -3.20 -10.70
C ILE A 7 27.15 -4.51 -11.42
N GLU A 8 28.35 -4.65 -11.99
CA GLU A 8 28.77 -5.92 -12.63
C GLU A 8 28.76 -7.11 -11.66
N LYS A 9 29.14 -6.87 -10.41
CA LYS A 9 29.12 -7.92 -9.38
C LYS A 9 27.69 -8.28 -9.01
N LEU A 10 26.80 -7.31 -8.95
CA LEU A 10 25.39 -7.48 -8.65
C LEU A 10 24.63 -8.11 -9.82
N ASP A 11 24.92 -7.76 -11.07
CA ASP A 11 24.38 -8.42 -12.27
C ASP A 11 24.84 -9.87 -12.37
N ARG A 12 26.12 -10.12 -12.09
CA ARG A 12 26.66 -11.49 -11.97
C ARG A 12 26.04 -12.24 -10.80
N GLU A 13 25.75 -11.56 -9.69
CA GLU A 13 25.13 -12.19 -8.54
C GLU A 13 23.64 -12.43 -8.76
N VAL A 14 22.86 -11.49 -9.30
CA VAL A 14 21.46 -11.63 -9.73
C VAL A 14 21.32 -12.75 -10.77
N SER A 15 22.22 -12.81 -11.76
CA SER A 15 22.28 -13.93 -12.72
C SER A 15 22.66 -15.26 -12.07
N LYS A 16 23.43 -15.25 -10.98
CA LYS A 16 23.82 -16.46 -10.21
C LYS A 16 22.78 -16.87 -9.14
N LEU A 17 21.88 -15.96 -8.76
CA LEU A 17 20.92 -16.12 -7.68
C LEU A 17 19.69 -16.96 -8.07
N GLY A 18 19.55 -17.35 -9.34
CA GLY A 18 18.37 -18.08 -9.80
C GLY A 18 17.08 -17.26 -9.83
N VAL A 19 17.17 -15.94 -9.59
CA VAL A 19 16.05 -15.01 -9.81
C VAL A 19 15.82 -14.95 -11.31
N ARG A 20 14.79 -15.66 -11.76
CA ARG A 20 14.33 -15.58 -13.15
C ARG A 20 13.62 -14.24 -13.31
N VAL A 21 14.29 -13.27 -13.92
CA VAL A 21 13.57 -12.10 -14.45
C VAL A 21 12.84 -12.59 -15.70
N LYS A 22 11.50 -12.59 -15.66
CA LYS A 22 10.67 -13.27 -16.67
C LYS A 22 10.84 -12.70 -18.09
N ASP A 23 11.18 -11.42 -18.23
CA ASP A 23 11.42 -10.79 -19.53
C ASP A 23 12.48 -9.67 -19.51
N ALA A 24 13.04 -9.35 -20.68
CA ALA A 24 14.13 -8.37 -20.83
C ALA A 24 13.69 -6.92 -20.58
N ASP A 25 12.40 -6.61 -20.74
CA ASP A 25 11.87 -5.27 -20.50
C ASP A 25 11.68 -4.99 -19.01
N SER A 26 11.29 -6.00 -18.23
CA SER A 26 11.27 -5.99 -16.76
C SER A 26 12.67 -5.74 -16.21
N MET A 27 13.70 -6.35 -16.79
CA MET A 27 15.10 -6.09 -16.39
C MET A 27 15.48 -4.62 -16.59
N LYS A 28 15.17 -4.03 -17.75
CA LYS A 28 15.44 -2.60 -18.02
C LYS A 28 14.67 -1.66 -17.10
N VAL A 29 13.44 -2.01 -16.74
CA VAL A 29 12.66 -1.23 -15.77
C VAL A 29 13.31 -1.33 -14.39
N MET A 30 13.73 -2.52 -13.96
CA MET A 30 14.44 -2.71 -12.69
C MET A 30 15.74 -1.90 -12.63
N GLU A 31 16.55 -1.92 -13.70
CA GLU A 31 17.81 -1.16 -13.80
C GLU A 31 17.60 0.37 -13.69
N ASN A 32 16.53 0.90 -14.31
CA ASN A 32 16.24 2.33 -14.26
C ASN A 32 15.56 2.78 -12.96
N VAL A 33 14.95 1.85 -12.23
CA VAL A 33 14.12 2.16 -11.05
C VAL A 33 14.89 2.00 -9.75
N PHE A 34 15.85 1.07 -9.67
CA PHE A 34 16.53 0.73 -8.43
C PHE A 34 17.86 1.43 -8.27
N ASP A 35 18.06 2.04 -7.10
CA ASP A 35 19.41 2.46 -6.68
C ASP A 35 20.22 1.26 -6.16
N ASP A 36 21.55 1.41 -6.16
CA ASP A 36 22.48 0.37 -5.70
C ASP A 36 22.12 -0.18 -4.31
N GLN A 37 21.57 0.66 -3.43
CA GLN A 37 21.20 0.26 -2.06
C GLN A 37 19.95 -0.63 -2.03
N THR A 38 18.98 -0.35 -2.90
CA THR A 38 17.75 -1.10 -3.10
C THR A 38 18.05 -2.45 -3.72
N LEU A 39 18.93 -2.52 -4.72
CA LEU A 39 19.34 -3.79 -5.31
C LEU A 39 20.04 -4.70 -4.28
N VAL A 40 20.90 -4.14 -3.42
CA VAL A 40 21.51 -4.88 -2.30
C VAL A 40 20.46 -5.34 -1.27
N ALA A 41 19.36 -4.60 -1.07
CA ALA A 41 18.24 -5.05 -0.22
C ALA A 41 17.56 -6.28 -0.83
N LEU A 42 17.18 -6.20 -2.10
CA LEU A 42 16.54 -7.28 -2.84
C LEU A 42 17.41 -8.55 -2.83
N TYR A 43 18.71 -8.40 -3.07
CA TYR A 43 19.69 -9.48 -2.96
C TYR A 43 19.64 -10.20 -1.60
N LYS A 44 19.58 -9.44 -0.51
CA LYS A 44 19.47 -10.01 0.84
C LYS A 44 18.14 -10.73 1.07
N LEU A 45 17.05 -10.28 0.44
CA LEU A 45 15.74 -10.95 0.54
C LEU A 45 15.77 -12.31 -0.14
N VAL A 46 16.37 -12.39 -1.33
CA VAL A 46 16.54 -13.65 -2.07
C VAL A 46 17.42 -14.62 -1.28
N ASN A 47 18.57 -14.18 -0.79
CA ASN A 47 19.46 -15.03 0.02
C ASN A 47 18.84 -15.51 1.34
N LYS A 48 17.87 -14.77 1.89
CA LYS A 48 17.10 -15.17 3.08
C LYS A 48 15.93 -16.11 2.74
N GLY A 49 15.79 -16.53 1.47
CA GLY A 49 14.68 -17.35 1.00
C GLY A 49 13.33 -16.63 1.06
N LYS A 50 13.29 -15.30 0.99
CA LYS A 50 12.02 -14.53 0.99
C LYS A 50 11.44 -14.34 -0.39
N LEU A 51 12.27 -14.44 -1.43
CA LEU A 51 11.91 -14.25 -2.83
C LEU A 51 12.68 -15.27 -3.67
N SER A 52 12.06 -15.83 -4.69
CA SER A 52 12.69 -16.71 -5.68
C SER A 52 12.67 -16.11 -7.08
N VAL A 53 11.63 -15.34 -7.43
CA VAL A 53 11.41 -14.74 -8.75
C VAL A 53 11.02 -13.28 -8.57
N ILE A 54 11.52 -12.39 -9.43
CA ILE A 54 11.03 -11.02 -9.56
C ILE A 54 10.54 -10.86 -11.00
N GLY A 55 9.25 -10.58 -11.15
CA GLY A 55 8.59 -10.41 -12.44
C GLY A 55 8.42 -8.93 -12.81
N GLY A 56 7.38 -8.68 -13.61
CA GLY A 56 7.12 -7.37 -14.19
C GLY A 56 6.68 -6.30 -13.20
N SER A 57 6.76 -5.04 -13.65
CA SER A 57 6.21 -3.91 -12.91
C SER A 57 4.69 -3.92 -12.95
N ILE A 58 4.06 -3.93 -11.78
CA ILE A 58 2.61 -3.81 -11.60
C ILE A 58 2.19 -2.34 -11.68
N SER A 59 2.97 -1.45 -11.05
CA SER A 59 2.66 -0.03 -10.99
C SER A 59 3.94 0.79 -10.87
N THR A 60 4.00 1.90 -11.62
CA THR A 60 5.05 2.90 -11.48
C THR A 60 4.44 4.22 -11.02
N GLY A 61 4.85 4.67 -9.84
CA GLY A 61 4.33 5.87 -9.20
C GLY A 61 5.44 6.88 -8.88
N LYS A 62 5.03 8.10 -8.54
CA LYS A 62 5.96 9.17 -8.09
C LYS A 62 6.65 8.81 -6.78
N GLU A 63 5.95 8.08 -5.91
CA GLU A 63 6.37 7.79 -4.54
C GLU A 63 6.92 6.37 -4.36
N ALA A 64 6.35 5.40 -5.07
CA ALA A 64 6.78 4.01 -5.03
C ALA A 64 6.55 3.32 -6.37
N ASN A 65 7.24 2.21 -6.59
CA ASN A 65 6.94 1.28 -7.67
C ASN A 65 6.59 -0.08 -7.06
N VAL A 66 5.70 -0.82 -7.71
CA VAL A 66 5.24 -2.13 -7.28
C VAL A 66 5.59 -3.15 -8.37
N PHE A 67 6.13 -4.29 -7.96
CA PHE A 67 6.56 -5.38 -8.85
C PHE A 67 5.93 -6.68 -8.41
N TYR A 68 5.61 -7.53 -9.38
CA TYR A 68 5.26 -8.92 -9.12
C TYR A 68 6.52 -9.70 -8.74
N ALA A 69 6.35 -10.68 -7.88
CA ALA A 69 7.39 -11.63 -7.50
C ALA A 69 6.77 -12.93 -7.00
N GLU A 70 7.61 -13.95 -6.83
CA GLU A 70 7.23 -15.19 -6.17
C GLU A 70 8.13 -15.39 -4.95
N ASP A 71 7.58 -15.92 -3.87
CA ASP A 71 8.36 -16.35 -2.72
C ASP A 71 9.09 -17.69 -2.98
N SER A 72 9.81 -18.21 -1.98
CA SER A 72 10.56 -19.46 -2.12
C SER A 72 9.68 -20.69 -2.39
N GLU A 73 8.39 -20.62 -2.11
CA GLU A 73 7.43 -21.70 -2.33
C GLU A 73 6.66 -21.52 -3.66
N GLY A 74 6.96 -20.47 -4.42
CA GLY A 74 6.26 -20.13 -5.65
C GLY A 74 4.95 -19.38 -5.44
N ALA A 75 4.64 -18.94 -4.21
CA ALA A 75 3.43 -18.17 -3.97
C ALA A 75 3.61 -16.72 -4.43
N PRO A 76 2.59 -16.10 -5.06
CA PRO A 76 2.69 -14.76 -5.60
C PRO A 76 2.77 -13.70 -4.50
N VAL A 77 3.71 -12.77 -4.62
CA VAL A 77 3.93 -11.66 -3.70
C VAL A 77 4.16 -10.35 -4.47
N ALA A 78 3.81 -9.24 -3.85
CA ALA A 78 4.09 -7.90 -4.37
C ALA A 78 5.28 -7.28 -3.63
N ILE A 79 6.20 -6.69 -4.39
CA ILE A 79 7.32 -5.90 -3.88
C ILE A 79 7.00 -4.43 -4.09
N LYS A 80 6.71 -3.69 -3.02
CA LYS A 80 6.55 -2.23 -3.05
C LYS A 80 7.84 -1.54 -2.62
N ILE A 81 8.40 -0.75 -3.52
CA ILE A 81 9.70 -0.08 -3.33
C ILE A 81 9.48 1.43 -3.36
N TYR A 82 9.69 2.08 -2.22
CA TYR A 82 9.59 3.52 -2.08
C TYR A 82 10.80 4.23 -2.71
N ARG A 83 10.52 5.25 -3.53
CA ARG A 83 11.53 6.03 -4.23
C ARG A 83 12.17 7.06 -3.29
N ILE A 84 13.48 6.98 -3.10
CA ILE A 84 14.19 7.87 -2.16
C ILE A 84 14.29 9.32 -2.67
N GLN A 85 14.51 9.50 -3.97
CA GLN A 85 14.83 10.82 -4.53
C GLN A 85 13.59 11.64 -4.91
N SER A 86 12.54 10.99 -5.43
CA SER A 86 11.35 11.65 -5.97
C SER A 86 10.16 11.70 -5.01
N ALA A 87 10.21 11.00 -3.87
CA ALA A 87 9.14 11.04 -2.89
C ALA A 87 8.96 12.46 -2.32
N ASN A 88 7.71 12.91 -2.23
CA ASN A 88 7.39 14.22 -1.68
C ASN A 88 7.47 14.19 -0.15
N PHE A 89 8.69 14.31 0.35
CA PHE A 89 9.03 14.27 1.78
C PHE A 89 8.19 15.22 2.65
N ASN A 90 7.83 16.39 2.13
CA ASN A 90 7.04 17.36 2.89
C ASN A 90 5.61 16.87 3.12
N THR A 91 5.03 16.19 2.13
CA THR A 91 3.71 15.57 2.25
C THR A 91 3.78 14.36 3.17
N MET A 92 4.78 13.48 3.01
CA MET A 92 4.96 12.31 3.87
C MET A 92 5.08 12.72 5.35
N ASN A 93 5.91 13.70 5.70
CA ASN A 93 6.01 14.14 7.10
C ASN A 93 4.66 14.50 7.72
N GLN A 94 3.72 15.08 6.95
CA GLN A 94 2.42 15.46 7.49
C GLN A 94 1.61 14.28 8.00
N TYR A 95 1.76 13.08 7.42
CA TYR A 95 1.04 11.89 7.89
C TYR A 95 1.83 11.08 8.93
N LEU A 96 3.05 11.51 9.30
CA LEU A 96 3.80 10.97 10.44
C LEU A 96 3.60 11.81 11.71
N VAL A 97 3.12 13.05 11.57
CA VAL A 97 2.88 13.95 12.71
C VAL A 97 1.89 13.31 13.69
N GLY A 98 2.23 13.35 14.98
CA GLY A 98 1.35 12.84 16.03
C GLY A 98 1.35 11.31 16.19
N ASP A 99 2.06 10.56 15.33
CA ASP A 99 2.23 9.12 15.51
C ASP A 99 3.40 8.84 16.47
N PRO A 100 3.15 8.33 17.70
CA PRO A 100 4.20 8.12 18.69
C PRO A 100 5.31 7.18 18.21
N ARG A 101 4.99 6.24 17.30
CA ARG A 101 5.92 5.25 16.73
C ARG A 101 7.06 5.91 15.94
N PHE A 102 6.88 7.15 15.49
CA PHE A 102 7.82 7.88 14.63
C PHE A 102 8.34 9.19 15.24
N SER A 103 8.01 9.45 16.52
CA SER A 103 8.43 10.64 17.27
C SER A 103 9.95 10.86 17.32
N SER A 104 10.74 9.78 17.25
CA SER A 104 12.21 9.81 17.30
C SER A 104 12.90 9.75 15.92
N VAL A 105 12.14 9.77 14.82
CA VAL A 105 12.71 9.65 13.46
C VAL A 105 13.46 10.93 13.11
N ARG A 106 14.74 10.79 12.79
CA ARG A 106 15.61 11.89 12.36
C ARG A 106 15.14 12.45 11.00
N LYS A 107 15.37 13.75 10.77
CA LYS A 107 14.80 14.54 9.65
C LYS A 107 15.40 14.23 8.26
N SER A 108 16.20 13.16 8.09
CA SER A 108 16.74 12.86 6.76
C SER A 108 15.68 12.24 5.86
N LYS A 109 15.72 12.53 4.56
CA LYS A 109 14.79 11.97 3.57
C LYS A 109 14.73 10.44 3.62
N LYS A 110 15.89 9.79 3.77
CA LYS A 110 16.00 8.33 3.82
C LYS A 110 15.31 7.74 5.06
N GLU A 111 15.55 8.31 6.24
CA GLU A 111 14.98 7.80 7.48
C GLU A 111 13.46 7.96 7.52
N VAL A 112 12.93 9.06 6.98
CA VAL A 112 11.48 9.25 6.84
C VAL A 112 10.87 8.22 5.90
N ILE A 113 11.53 7.91 4.79
CA ILE A 113 11.04 6.88 3.86
C ILE A 113 11.06 5.50 4.51
N PHE A 114 12.11 5.16 5.27
CA PHE A 114 12.14 3.89 5.99
C PHE A 114 11.08 3.81 7.09
N ALA A 115 10.86 4.93 7.80
CA ALA A 115 9.76 5.05 8.75
C ALA A 115 8.41 4.88 8.07
N TRP A 116 8.23 5.44 6.87
CA TRP A 116 7.02 5.30 6.06
C TRP A 116 6.76 3.86 5.61
N THR A 117 7.79 3.17 5.12
CA THR A 117 7.70 1.74 4.77
C THR A 117 7.33 0.90 6.00
N ARG A 118 7.93 1.16 7.15
CA ARG A 118 7.58 0.52 8.43
C ARG A 118 6.15 0.84 8.87
N LYS A 119 5.70 2.08 8.63
CA LYS A 119 4.33 2.52 8.92
C LYS A 119 3.32 1.73 8.10
N GLU A 120 3.51 1.63 6.79
CA GLU A 120 2.62 0.86 5.93
C GLU A 120 2.59 -0.62 6.34
N TYR A 121 3.75 -1.23 6.60
CA TYR A 121 3.83 -2.60 7.13
C TYR A 121 2.97 -2.77 8.40
N SER A 122 3.10 -1.83 9.35
CA SER A 122 2.35 -1.88 10.61
C SER A 122 0.85 -1.62 10.41
N ASN A 123 0.47 -0.73 9.49
CA ASN A 123 -0.93 -0.39 9.23
C ASN A 123 -1.66 -1.51 8.48
N LEU A 124 -1.02 -2.17 7.52
CA LEU A 124 -1.57 -3.37 6.85
C LEU A 124 -1.85 -4.48 7.87
N ASN A 125 -0.90 -4.76 8.77
CA ASN A 125 -1.13 -5.77 9.82
C ASN A 125 -2.29 -5.38 10.75
N ARG A 126 -2.37 -4.12 11.21
CA ARG A 126 -3.49 -3.66 12.04
C ARG A 126 -4.84 -3.78 11.32
N ALA A 127 -4.90 -3.45 10.04
CA ALA A 127 -6.11 -3.57 9.24
C ALA A 127 -6.52 -5.03 9.05
N HIS A 128 -5.56 -5.90 8.73
CA HIS A 128 -5.77 -7.34 8.62
C HIS A 128 -6.25 -7.95 9.95
N ASP A 129 -5.64 -7.58 11.08
CA ASP A 129 -6.05 -8.06 12.41
C ASP A 129 -7.45 -7.58 12.80
N ALA A 130 -7.83 -6.38 12.35
CA ALA A 130 -9.19 -5.87 12.45
C ALA A 130 -10.15 -6.52 11.44
N GLY A 131 -9.68 -7.46 10.62
CA GLY A 131 -10.43 -8.24 9.62
C GLY A 131 -10.88 -7.47 8.38
N ILE A 132 -10.20 -6.35 8.08
CA ILE A 132 -10.35 -5.61 6.81
C ILE A 132 -9.58 -6.36 5.73
N ARG A 133 -10.20 -6.55 4.56
CA ARG A 133 -9.56 -7.23 3.44
C ARG A 133 -8.52 -6.32 2.80
N CYS A 134 -7.26 -6.64 3.04
CA CYS A 134 -6.08 -5.92 2.53
C CYS A 134 -4.90 -6.90 2.31
N PRO A 135 -3.86 -6.51 1.55
CA PRO A 135 -2.67 -7.34 1.38
C PRO A 135 -2.01 -7.66 2.72
N LYS A 136 -1.76 -8.93 3.02
CA LYS A 136 -1.00 -9.29 4.23
C LYS A 136 0.44 -8.82 4.10
N ALA A 137 0.90 -8.02 5.06
CA ALA A 137 2.29 -7.56 5.07
C ALA A 137 3.22 -8.67 5.56
N ARG A 138 4.13 -9.14 4.70
CA ARG A 138 5.01 -10.28 4.99
C ARG A 138 6.32 -9.86 5.63
N TYR A 139 6.94 -8.82 5.09
CA TYR A 139 8.27 -8.37 5.50
C TYR A 139 8.55 -6.95 5.06
N PHE A 140 9.47 -6.24 5.71
CA PHE A 140 10.04 -5.00 5.19
C PHE A 140 11.55 -4.91 5.45
N ASP A 141 12.31 -4.29 4.53
CA ASP A 141 13.70 -3.86 4.75
C ASP A 141 13.87 -2.47 4.14
N ARG A 142 14.25 -1.49 4.96
CA ARG A 142 14.49 -0.11 4.52
C ARG A 142 13.30 0.48 3.76
N ASN A 143 13.43 0.71 2.46
CA ASN A 143 12.40 1.26 1.57
C ASN A 143 11.58 0.19 0.82
N ILE A 144 11.76 -1.10 1.15
CA ILE A 144 11.09 -2.23 0.52
C ILE A 144 10.06 -2.84 1.46
N LEU A 145 8.85 -3.01 0.97
CA LEU A 145 7.75 -3.75 1.60
C LEU A 145 7.40 -4.97 0.74
N LEU A 146 7.36 -6.14 1.35
CA LEU A 146 6.81 -7.37 0.77
C LEU A 146 5.42 -7.62 1.36
N MET A 147 4.45 -7.85 0.49
CA MET A 147 3.06 -8.14 0.86
C MET A 147 2.44 -9.17 -0.10
N ASP A 148 1.29 -9.71 0.25
CA ASP A 148 0.52 -10.56 -0.65
C ASP A 148 0.24 -9.85 -1.98
N PHE A 149 0.34 -10.59 -3.09
CA PHE A 149 -0.10 -10.09 -4.38
C PHE A 149 -1.63 -10.19 -4.47
N CYS A 150 -2.28 -9.10 -4.85
CA CYS A 150 -3.73 -9.08 -5.08
C CYS A 150 -4.00 -9.21 -6.58
N GLY A 151 -4.05 -10.45 -7.05
CA GLY A 151 -4.28 -10.78 -8.44
C GLY A 151 -4.10 -12.27 -8.71
N GLU A 152 -4.34 -12.65 -9.96
CA GLU A 152 -4.28 -14.03 -10.46
C GLU A 152 -3.43 -14.08 -11.73
N ASP A 153 -2.70 -15.17 -11.96
CA ASP A 153 -1.86 -15.37 -13.15
C ASP A 153 -0.95 -14.16 -13.47
N GLU A 154 -0.34 -13.58 -12.43
CA GLU A 154 0.55 -12.40 -12.51
C GLU A 154 -0.16 -11.09 -12.91
N ILE A 155 -1.48 -11.11 -13.07
CA ILE A 155 -2.29 -9.95 -13.43
C ILE A 155 -2.94 -9.38 -12.16
N PRO A 156 -2.66 -8.11 -11.80
CA PRO A 156 -3.28 -7.50 -10.63
C PRO A 156 -4.78 -7.35 -10.84
N TYR A 157 -5.56 -7.51 -9.77
CA TYR A 157 -6.98 -7.19 -9.81
C TYR A 157 -7.21 -5.72 -10.21
N PRO A 158 -8.26 -5.40 -10.98
CA PRO A 158 -8.54 -4.04 -11.39
C PRO A 158 -8.86 -3.15 -10.19
N GLN A 159 -8.49 -1.87 -10.30
CA GLN A 159 -9.00 -0.84 -9.40
C GLN A 159 -10.53 -0.73 -9.55
N LEU A 160 -11.23 -0.37 -8.48
CA LEU A 160 -12.68 -0.27 -8.42
C LEU A 160 -13.26 0.63 -9.54
N ARG A 161 -12.55 1.72 -9.90
CA ARG A 161 -12.92 2.58 -11.04
C ARG A 161 -12.98 1.88 -12.40
N HIS A 162 -12.27 0.78 -12.56
CA HIS A 162 -12.19 -0.01 -13.78
C HIS A 162 -12.86 -1.39 -13.63
N ALA A 163 -13.43 -1.69 -12.47
CA ALA A 163 -14.04 -2.98 -12.16
C ALA A 163 -15.37 -3.24 -12.88
N GLY A 164 -16.01 -2.18 -13.39
CA GLY A 164 -17.28 -2.33 -14.13
C GLY A 164 -18.46 -2.77 -13.25
N ILE A 165 -18.49 -2.36 -11.97
CA ILE A 165 -19.55 -2.72 -11.02
C ILE A 165 -20.92 -2.38 -11.58
N GLU A 166 -21.80 -3.39 -11.64
CA GLU A 166 -23.17 -3.22 -12.11
C GLU A 166 -24.03 -2.47 -11.09
N ARG A 167 -25.03 -1.70 -11.56
CA ARG A 167 -25.95 -0.96 -10.68
C ARG A 167 -26.67 -1.87 -9.68
N GLY A 168 -26.98 -3.11 -10.07
CA GLY A 168 -27.63 -4.09 -9.18
C GLY A 168 -26.78 -4.52 -7.99
N GLU A 169 -25.45 -4.38 -8.08
CA GLU A 169 -24.50 -4.77 -7.05
C GLU A 169 -23.92 -3.57 -6.28
N GLY A 170 -24.14 -2.36 -6.79
CA GLY A 170 -23.57 -1.12 -6.23
C GLY A 170 -23.83 -0.94 -4.74
N GLN A 171 -25.06 -1.23 -4.29
CA GLN A 171 -25.44 -1.07 -2.88
C GLN A 171 -24.63 -2.00 -1.96
N ARG A 172 -24.48 -3.27 -2.36
CA ARG A 172 -23.75 -4.28 -1.58
C ARG A 172 -22.29 -3.86 -1.37
N HIS A 173 -21.62 -3.42 -2.43
CA HIS A 173 -20.23 -2.96 -2.35
C HIS A 173 -20.08 -1.65 -1.58
N TYR A 174 -21.02 -0.72 -1.77
CA TYR A 174 -21.05 0.51 -1.00
C TYR A 174 -21.14 0.24 0.50
N ASP A 175 -22.13 -0.55 0.93
CA ASP A 175 -22.35 -0.87 2.34
C ASP A 175 -21.14 -1.60 2.93
N ALA A 176 -20.53 -2.52 2.17
CA ALA A 176 -19.34 -3.24 2.60
C ALA A 176 -18.12 -2.31 2.77
N ILE A 177 -17.92 -1.34 1.88
CA ILE A 177 -16.81 -0.38 1.99
C ILE A 177 -17.06 0.60 3.15
N ILE A 178 -18.29 1.09 3.34
CA ILE A 178 -18.62 1.95 4.50
C ILE A 178 -18.40 1.18 5.81
N HIS A 179 -18.77 -0.11 5.86
CA HIS A 179 -18.49 -0.98 6.99
C HIS A 179 -16.99 -1.12 7.26
N ASP A 180 -16.17 -1.28 6.23
CA ASP A 180 -14.71 -1.33 6.39
C ASP A 180 -14.10 0.00 6.82
N ILE A 181 -14.66 1.16 6.42
CA ILE A 181 -14.25 2.47 6.97
C ILE A 181 -14.53 2.51 8.47
N ASN A 182 -15.71 2.04 8.90
CA ASN A 182 -16.07 1.96 10.32
C ASN A 182 -15.10 1.05 11.10
N ARG A 183 -14.85 -0.17 10.61
CA ARG A 183 -13.88 -1.10 11.24
C ARG A 183 -12.48 -0.53 11.26
N MET A 184 -12.07 0.17 10.21
CA MET A 184 -10.76 0.83 10.16
C MET A 184 -10.63 1.84 11.30
N TYR A 185 -11.66 2.66 11.53
CA TYR A 185 -11.66 3.65 12.60
C TYR A 185 -11.74 3.00 13.99
N ASN A 186 -12.74 2.17 14.24
CA ASN A 186 -13.10 1.68 15.56
C ASN A 186 -12.30 0.46 16.02
N ASP A 187 -11.97 -0.45 15.11
CA ASP A 187 -11.31 -1.71 15.45
C ASP A 187 -9.81 -1.63 15.15
N ALA A 188 -9.44 -1.13 13.97
CA ALA A 188 -8.04 -1.00 13.58
C ALA A 188 -7.38 0.24 14.20
N GLY A 189 -8.15 1.24 14.64
CA GLY A 189 -7.65 2.52 15.16
C GLY A 189 -6.88 3.32 14.10
N LEU A 190 -7.42 3.37 12.88
CA LEU A 190 -6.82 3.97 11.70
C LEU A 190 -7.86 4.79 10.90
N VAL A 191 -7.40 5.82 10.20
CA VAL A 191 -8.12 6.53 9.14
C VAL A 191 -7.27 6.41 7.89
N HIS A 192 -7.81 5.89 6.79
CA HIS A 192 -7.03 5.67 5.55
C HIS A 192 -6.38 6.96 5.04
N ALA A 193 -7.10 8.07 5.15
CA ALA A 193 -6.67 9.41 4.81
C ALA A 193 -6.33 9.64 3.34
N ASP A 194 -6.74 8.72 2.47
CA ASP A 194 -6.69 8.83 1.01
C ASP A 194 -7.60 7.83 0.29
N LEU A 195 -8.64 7.32 0.95
CA LEU A 195 -9.47 6.26 0.39
C LEU A 195 -10.28 6.78 -0.80
N SER A 196 -10.24 6.02 -1.89
CA SER A 196 -10.98 6.30 -3.11
C SER A 196 -11.04 5.04 -4.00
N GLU A 197 -11.77 5.12 -5.09
CA GLU A 197 -11.89 4.08 -6.12
C GLU A 197 -10.55 3.71 -6.81
N PHE A 198 -9.49 4.47 -6.57
CA PHE A 198 -8.14 4.22 -7.07
C PHE A 198 -7.33 3.27 -6.16
N ASN A 199 -7.67 3.19 -4.88
CA ASN A 199 -6.94 2.43 -3.84
C ASN A 199 -7.78 1.28 -3.30
N ILE A 200 -8.84 0.93 -4.03
CA ILE A 200 -9.66 -0.24 -3.79
C ILE A 200 -9.53 -1.12 -5.03
N LEU A 201 -9.12 -2.37 -4.85
CA LEU A 201 -9.12 -3.38 -5.91
C LEU A 201 -10.40 -4.21 -5.83
N TYR A 202 -10.76 -4.86 -6.92
CA TYR A 202 -11.91 -5.74 -7.01
C TYR A 202 -11.53 -7.07 -7.66
N ASP A 203 -11.75 -8.18 -6.96
CA ASP A 203 -11.39 -9.52 -7.45
C ASP A 203 -12.49 -10.22 -8.26
N GLY A 204 -13.59 -9.52 -8.56
CA GLY A 204 -14.77 -10.12 -9.19
C GLY A 204 -15.87 -10.51 -8.20
N SER A 205 -15.61 -10.45 -6.89
CA SER A 205 -16.58 -10.78 -5.83
C SER A 205 -16.59 -9.77 -4.68
N GLU A 206 -15.43 -9.37 -4.17
CA GLU A 206 -15.26 -8.57 -2.97
C GLU A 206 -14.15 -7.53 -3.18
N HIS A 207 -14.22 -6.42 -2.45
CA HIS A 207 -13.21 -5.37 -2.54
C HIS A 207 -11.98 -5.68 -1.69
N ILE A 208 -10.83 -5.08 -2.04
CA ILE A 208 -9.58 -5.17 -1.30
C ILE A 208 -9.00 -3.76 -1.15
N ILE A 209 -8.79 -3.29 0.08
CA ILE A 209 -8.20 -1.99 0.36
C ILE A 209 -6.68 -2.10 0.28
N ILE A 210 -6.05 -1.21 -0.49
CA ILE A 210 -4.60 -1.14 -0.67
C ILE A 210 -4.06 0.26 -0.30
N ASP A 211 -2.74 0.39 -0.20
CA ASP A 211 -2.03 1.66 0.04
C ASP A 211 -2.27 2.29 1.43
N MET A 212 -2.08 1.49 2.47
CA MET A 212 -2.22 1.90 3.88
C MET A 212 -1.07 2.77 4.43
N GLY A 213 -0.15 3.23 3.57
CA GLY A 213 1.00 4.05 3.98
C GLY A 213 0.61 5.45 4.47
N GLN A 214 -0.42 6.04 3.86
CA GLN A 214 -0.95 7.35 4.26
C GLN A 214 -1.82 7.28 5.51
N ALA A 215 -2.33 6.10 5.88
CA ALA A 215 -3.27 5.96 6.99
C ALA A 215 -2.72 6.50 8.32
N VAL A 216 -3.53 7.26 9.06
CA VAL A 216 -3.17 7.92 10.31
C VAL A 216 -3.97 7.36 11.48
N THR A 217 -3.54 7.61 12.71
CA THR A 217 -4.35 7.29 13.90
C THR A 217 -5.47 8.33 14.10
N PRO A 218 -6.56 7.99 14.81
CA PRO A 218 -7.61 8.93 15.18
C PRO A 218 -7.12 10.18 15.93
N ASP A 219 -6.04 10.08 16.69
CA ASP A 219 -5.43 11.20 17.42
C ASP A 219 -4.70 12.21 16.52
N HIS A 220 -4.54 11.89 15.23
CA HIS A 220 -3.88 12.80 14.30
C HIS A 220 -4.69 14.11 14.18
N PRO A 221 -4.06 15.31 14.19
CA PRO A 221 -4.79 16.60 14.19
C PRO A 221 -5.72 16.83 12.99
N ARG A 222 -5.55 16.05 11.93
CA ARG A 222 -6.39 16.06 10.72
C ARG A 222 -7.19 14.78 10.49
N ALA A 223 -7.19 13.82 11.43
CA ALA A 223 -7.87 12.53 11.28
C ALA A 223 -9.34 12.70 10.88
N ILE A 224 -10.07 13.58 11.57
CA ILE A 224 -11.48 13.87 11.27
C ILE A 224 -11.67 14.41 9.85
N LYS A 225 -10.82 15.35 9.43
CA LYS A 225 -10.89 15.91 8.06
C LYS A 225 -10.60 14.85 6.99
N PHE A 226 -9.69 13.93 7.29
CA PHE A 226 -9.35 12.82 6.43
C PHE A 226 -10.49 11.80 6.33
N LEU A 227 -11.11 11.44 7.46
CA LEU A 227 -12.25 10.54 7.50
C LEU A 227 -13.43 11.09 6.68
N VAL A 228 -13.76 12.37 6.87
CA VAL A 228 -14.82 13.03 6.08
C VAL A 228 -14.49 13.01 4.58
N ARG A 229 -13.23 13.23 4.20
CA ARG A 229 -12.79 13.16 2.80
C ARG A 229 -12.93 11.74 2.22
N ASP A 230 -12.55 10.73 2.98
CA ASP A 230 -12.66 9.33 2.58
C ASP A 230 -14.14 8.97 2.32
N ILE A 231 -15.04 9.32 3.24
CA ILE A 231 -16.50 9.13 3.08
C ILE A 231 -17.02 9.86 1.83
N LEU A 232 -16.65 11.13 1.64
CA LEU A 232 -17.00 11.94 0.48
C LEU A 232 -16.58 11.31 -0.85
N ASN A 233 -15.37 10.76 -0.91
CA ASN A 233 -14.84 10.12 -2.11
C ASN A 233 -15.65 8.86 -2.46
N ILE A 234 -15.92 8.02 -1.47
CA ILE A 234 -16.73 6.80 -1.66
C ILE A 234 -18.17 7.15 -2.07
N ASN A 235 -18.81 8.09 -1.38
CA ASN A 235 -20.14 8.57 -1.76
C ASN A 235 -20.16 9.11 -3.21
N ARG A 236 -19.16 9.90 -3.60
CA ARG A 236 -19.08 10.43 -4.97
C ARG A 236 -18.98 9.33 -6.02
N PHE A 237 -18.18 8.29 -5.78
CA PHE A 237 -18.04 7.17 -6.70
C PHE A 237 -19.36 6.38 -6.81
N PHE A 238 -19.97 6.03 -5.68
CA PHE A 238 -21.17 5.19 -5.63
C PHE A 238 -22.48 5.92 -5.94
N ALA A 239 -22.53 7.25 -5.91
CA ALA A 239 -23.74 8.04 -6.25
C ALA A 239 -24.31 7.75 -7.64
N ARG A 240 -23.50 7.20 -8.56
CA ARG A 240 -23.95 6.80 -9.90
C ARG A 240 -24.40 5.35 -9.98
N LEU A 241 -24.14 4.55 -8.94
CA LEU A 241 -24.31 3.11 -8.91
C LEU A 241 -25.43 2.68 -7.96
N CYS A 242 -25.64 3.37 -6.85
CA CYS A 242 -26.67 3.07 -5.85
C CYS A 242 -27.11 4.34 -5.08
N ASP A 243 -28.07 4.16 -4.17
CA ASP A 243 -28.48 5.21 -3.24
C ASP A 243 -27.43 5.34 -2.13
N ILE A 244 -26.88 6.55 -1.96
CA ILE A 244 -25.85 6.83 -0.97
C ILE A 244 -26.46 7.36 0.33
N ARG A 245 -25.84 7.01 1.45
CA ARG A 245 -26.21 7.54 2.78
C ARG A 245 -25.65 8.95 2.97
N GLY A 246 -26.28 9.72 3.85
CA GLY A 246 -25.83 11.07 4.17
C GLY A 246 -24.44 11.05 4.82
N GLU A 247 -23.52 11.91 4.36
CA GLU A 247 -22.15 11.94 4.87
C GLU A 247 -22.08 12.20 6.38
N GLU A 248 -22.95 13.08 6.89
CA GLU A 248 -23.06 13.38 8.31
C GLU A 248 -23.56 12.19 9.12
N GLU A 249 -24.48 11.40 8.55
CA GLU A 249 -25.02 10.18 9.17
C GLU A 249 -23.92 9.12 9.31
N ILE A 250 -23.20 8.84 8.22
CA ILE A 250 -22.07 7.89 8.21
C ILE A 250 -20.99 8.35 9.19
N PHE A 251 -20.65 9.64 9.18
CA PHE A 251 -19.64 10.19 10.08
C PHE A 251 -20.03 10.04 11.55
N LYS A 252 -21.28 10.34 11.91
CA LYS A 252 -21.80 10.18 13.28
C LYS A 252 -21.79 8.72 13.73
N GLU A 253 -22.17 7.80 12.85
CA GLU A 253 -22.11 6.37 13.11
C GLU A 253 -20.68 5.92 13.44
N ILE A 254 -19.70 6.35 12.64
CA ILE A 254 -18.30 5.93 12.82
C ILE A 254 -17.67 6.52 14.08
N ILE A 255 -17.86 7.82 14.33
CA ILE A 255 -17.26 8.48 15.50
C ILE A 255 -17.99 8.10 16.80
N GLY A 256 -19.27 7.78 16.71
CA GLY A 256 -20.18 7.65 17.85
C GLY A 256 -20.63 9.01 18.37
N GLU A 257 -21.90 9.12 18.77
CA GLU A 257 -22.49 10.38 19.25
C GLU A 257 -21.76 10.96 20.48
N ASP A 258 -21.20 10.09 21.33
CA ASP A 258 -20.54 10.49 22.58
C ASP A 258 -19.17 11.16 22.39
N LYS A 259 -18.53 11.01 21.22
CA LYS A 259 -17.22 11.62 20.92
C LYS A 259 -17.31 12.96 20.16
N MET A 260 -18.52 13.44 19.91
CA MET A 260 -18.77 14.72 19.23
C MET A 260 -18.75 15.94 20.16
N GLN A 261 -18.55 15.77 21.47
CA GLN A 261 -18.46 16.90 22.41
C GLN A 261 -17.00 17.38 22.59
N PRO A 262 -16.77 18.71 22.61
CA PRO A 262 -15.44 19.31 22.71
C PRO A 262 -14.74 19.05 24.05
#